data_AF-A0A9P4HNH0-F1
#
_entry.id   AF-A0A9P4HNH0-F1
#
_cell.length_a   1.000
_cell.length_b   1.000
_cell.length_c   1.000
_cell.angle_alpha   90.00
_cell.angle_beta   90.00
_cell.angle_gamma   90.00
#
_symmetry.space_group_name_H-M   'P 1'
#
loop_
_entity.id
_entity.type
_entity.pdbx_description
1 polymer ?
#
loop_
_entity_poly.entity_id
_entity_poly.type
_entity_poly.pdbx_seq_one_letter_code
_entity_poly.pdbx_strand_id
1 'polypeptide(L)'
;NIPVPGSYAWLEPVARPFYAYGRAQARRPYLVQILSSLVIWLIGDITAQSISPAGENNTYSPFRTARSLIIGALISIPNYRWFLFLGDCFNYRSRILSLGTKIVVNQICFTPVFNTYFFGMHSLLSGATWGEIVERVRHTVPISWWNSCKLWPAVTAFSFTFIPPSFRSIFAGCVAIGWQTWLTLINQRAADFEKAEHA
;
A
#
# COMPACT_ATOMS: atom_id res chain seq x y z
N ASN A 1 -23.97 -10.50 10.86
CA ASN A 1 -24.77 -9.39 10.29
C ASN A 1 -25.23 -8.53 11.44
N ILE A 2 -24.65 -7.36 11.63
CA ILE A 2 -25.19 -6.38 12.59
C ILE A 2 -26.26 -5.61 11.80
N PRO A 3 -27.55 -5.76 12.12
CA PRO A 3 -28.61 -5.07 11.39
C PRO A 3 -28.46 -3.56 11.58
N VAL A 4 -28.63 -2.81 10.50
CA VAL A 4 -28.67 -1.35 10.56
C VAL A 4 -29.97 -0.97 11.27
N PRO A 5 -29.94 -0.20 12.37
CA PRO A 5 -31.16 0.26 13.03
C PRO A 5 -32.07 0.99 12.03
N GLY A 6 -33.40 0.89 12.20
CA GLY A 6 -34.38 1.43 11.23
C GLY A 6 -34.22 2.92 10.88
N SER A 7 -33.59 3.71 11.75
CA SER A 7 -33.25 5.13 11.52
C SER A 7 -32.15 5.35 10.47
N TYR A 8 -31.39 4.30 10.12
CA TYR A 8 -30.26 4.34 9.19
C TYR A 8 -30.49 3.44 7.97
N ALA A 9 -31.73 3.04 7.69
CA ALA A 9 -32.06 2.19 6.54
C ALA A 9 -31.63 2.81 5.19
N TRP A 10 -31.57 4.14 5.09
CA TRP A 10 -31.06 4.84 3.91
C TRP A 10 -29.55 4.60 3.65
N LEU A 11 -28.80 4.15 4.64
CA LEU A 11 -27.40 3.73 4.49
C LEU A 11 -27.26 2.29 3.98
N GLU A 12 -28.34 1.49 3.91
CA GLU A 12 -28.27 0.11 3.43
C GLU A 12 -27.63 -0.04 2.05
N PRO A 13 -28.00 0.74 1.02
CA PRO A 13 -27.40 0.62 -0.31
C PRO A 13 -25.88 0.80 -0.29
N VAL A 14 -25.39 1.68 0.60
CA VAL A 14 -23.96 1.95 0.80
C VAL A 14 -23.30 0.84 1.62
N ALA A 15 -23.98 0.31 2.63
CA ALA A 15 -23.43 -0.71 3.53
C ALA A 15 -23.41 -2.12 2.91
N ARG A 16 -24.34 -2.44 2.00
CA ARG A 16 -24.48 -3.75 1.34
C ARG A 16 -23.19 -4.23 0.66
N PRO A 17 -22.48 -3.42 -0.16
CA PRO A 17 -21.18 -3.78 -0.72
C PRO A 17 -20.13 -4.15 0.35
N PHE A 18 -20.05 -3.39 1.45
CA PHE A 18 -19.11 -3.71 2.53
C PHE A 18 -19.43 -5.04 3.21
N TYR A 19 -20.71 -5.32 3.47
CA TYR A 19 -21.10 -6.62 4.03
C TYR A 19 -20.83 -7.77 3.05
N ALA A 20 -21.10 -7.57 1.76
CA ALA A 20 -20.79 -8.55 0.73
C ALA A 20 -19.28 -8.83 0.65
N TYR A 21 -18.47 -7.77 0.66
CA TYR A 21 -17.02 -7.89 0.73
C TYR A 21 -16.56 -8.64 1.99
N GLY A 22 -17.08 -8.27 3.17
CA GLY A 22 -16.73 -8.93 4.42
C GLY A 22 -17.04 -10.44 4.42
N ARG A 23 -18.20 -10.82 3.87
CA ARG A 23 -18.57 -12.24 3.70
C ARG A 23 -17.67 -12.95 2.70
N ALA A 24 -17.38 -12.32 1.57
CA ALA A 24 -16.48 -12.88 0.55
C ALA A 24 -15.06 -13.08 1.13
N GLN A 25 -14.54 -12.07 1.83
CA GLN A 25 -13.25 -12.10 2.51
C GLN A 25 -13.18 -13.20 3.56
N ALA A 26 -14.25 -13.44 4.33
CA ALA A 26 -14.31 -14.53 5.30
C ALA A 26 -14.33 -15.92 4.62
N ARG A 27 -14.98 -16.05 3.46
CA ARG A 27 -15.14 -17.34 2.76
C ARG A 27 -13.92 -17.71 1.90
N ARG A 28 -13.30 -16.73 1.24
CA ARG A 28 -12.19 -16.91 0.28
C ARG A 28 -11.12 -15.83 0.50
N PRO A 29 -10.45 -15.79 1.67
CA PRO A 29 -9.58 -14.68 2.05
C PRO A 29 -8.46 -14.41 1.05
N TYR A 30 -7.77 -15.43 0.53
CA TYR A 30 -6.67 -15.23 -0.41
C TYR A 30 -7.13 -14.70 -1.77
N LEU A 31 -8.21 -15.26 -2.32
CA LEU A 31 -8.77 -14.82 -3.60
C LEU A 31 -9.19 -13.35 -3.53
N VAL A 32 -9.91 -12.98 -2.48
CA VAL A 32 -10.42 -11.61 -2.32
C VAL A 32 -9.26 -10.64 -2.12
N GLN A 33 -8.19 -11.02 -1.43
CA GLN A 33 -6.99 -10.19 -1.29
C GLN A 33 -6.31 -9.96 -2.63
N ILE A 34 -6.07 -11.02 -3.43
CA ILE A 34 -5.47 -10.87 -4.77
C ILE A 34 -6.32 -9.95 -5.63
N LEU A 35 -7.64 -10.20 -5.73
CA LEU A 35 -8.53 -9.40 -6.56
C LEU A 35 -8.59 -7.94 -6.10
N SER A 36 -8.66 -7.70 -4.80
CA SER A 36 -8.69 -6.34 -4.24
C SER A 36 -7.37 -5.62 -4.49
N SER A 37 -6.24 -6.30 -4.32
CA SER A 37 -4.93 -5.76 -4.67
C SER A 37 -4.84 -5.43 -6.15
N LEU A 38 -5.28 -6.31 -7.05
CA LEU A 38 -5.29 -6.03 -8.49
C LEU A 38 -6.09 -4.75 -8.81
N VAL A 39 -7.26 -4.56 -8.21
CA VAL A 39 -8.08 -3.35 -8.40
C VAL A 39 -7.36 -2.10 -7.87
N ILE A 40 -6.80 -2.16 -6.65
CA ILE A 40 -6.07 -1.05 -6.03
C ILE A 40 -4.87 -0.64 -6.90
N TRP A 41 -4.08 -1.61 -7.33
CA TRP A 41 -2.90 -1.37 -8.15
C TRP A 41 -3.24 -0.92 -9.57
N LEU A 42 -4.33 -1.42 -10.16
CA LEU A 42 -4.83 -0.93 -11.45
C LEU A 42 -5.19 0.55 -11.37
N ILE A 43 -6.00 0.92 -10.37
CA ILE A 43 -6.43 2.31 -10.18
C ILE A 43 -5.22 3.19 -9.90
N GLY A 44 -4.35 2.78 -8.97
CA GLY A 44 -3.14 3.54 -8.64
C GLY A 44 -2.22 3.75 -9.84
N ASP A 45 -2.05 2.73 -10.68
CA ASP A 45 -1.22 2.83 -11.88
C ASP A 45 -1.83 3.77 -12.91
N ILE A 46 -3.13 3.64 -13.21
CA ILE A 46 -3.86 4.54 -14.13
C ILE A 46 -3.79 5.98 -13.65
N THR A 47 -4.06 6.22 -12.36
CA THR A 47 -3.95 7.55 -11.76
C THR A 47 -2.53 8.10 -11.89
N ALA A 48 -1.51 7.30 -11.61
CA ALA A 48 -0.12 7.73 -11.77
C ALA A 48 0.22 8.06 -13.23
N GLN A 49 -0.24 7.28 -14.21
CA GLN A 49 -0.03 7.59 -15.64
C GLN A 49 -0.72 8.90 -16.05
N SER A 50 -1.88 9.21 -15.48
CA SER A 50 -2.61 10.45 -15.80
C SER A 50 -2.00 11.71 -15.21
N ILE A 51 -1.16 11.59 -14.16
CA ILE A 51 -0.53 12.72 -13.46
C ILE A 51 0.90 12.96 -13.97
N SER A 52 1.50 12.02 -14.70
CA SER A 52 2.85 12.20 -15.27
C SER A 52 2.91 13.42 -16.20
N PRO A 53 3.94 14.29 -16.08
CA PRO A 53 4.03 15.53 -16.86
C PRO A 53 4.04 15.29 -18.37
N ALA A 54 3.39 16.19 -19.11
CA ALA A 54 3.39 16.24 -20.57
C ALA A 54 4.81 16.42 -21.12
N GLY A 55 5.50 15.31 -21.41
CA GLY A 55 6.90 15.33 -21.89
C GLY A 55 7.45 13.94 -22.20
N GLU A 56 7.04 12.92 -21.44
CA GLU A 56 7.07 11.52 -21.90
C GLU A 56 5.79 11.29 -22.70
N ASN A 57 5.85 10.55 -23.82
CA ASN A 57 4.69 10.22 -24.67
C ASN A 57 3.43 10.03 -23.80
N ASN A 58 2.47 10.97 -23.91
CA ASN A 58 1.22 11.03 -23.14
C ASN A 58 0.25 9.87 -23.46
N THR A 59 0.80 8.76 -23.95
CA THR A 59 0.14 7.55 -24.37
C THR A 59 0.18 6.56 -23.21
N TYR A 60 -0.99 6.12 -22.78
CA TYR A 60 -1.15 5.05 -21.82
C TYR A 60 -0.29 3.82 -22.16
N SER A 61 0.50 3.35 -21.18
CA SER A 61 1.36 2.18 -21.31
C SER A 61 0.71 0.95 -20.66
N PRO A 62 0.20 0.00 -21.47
CA PRO A 62 -0.39 -1.23 -20.93
C PRO A 62 0.67 -2.14 -20.29
N PHE A 63 1.92 -2.12 -20.79
CA PHE A 63 3.02 -2.90 -20.23
C PHE A 63 3.40 -2.43 -18.82
N ARG A 64 3.36 -1.12 -18.55
CA ARG A 64 3.56 -0.57 -17.21
C ARG A 64 2.48 -1.05 -16.26
N THR A 65 1.22 -0.98 -16.70
CA THR A 65 0.07 -1.47 -15.92
C THR A 65 0.23 -2.96 -15.59
N ALA A 66 0.58 -3.79 -16.59
CA ALA A 66 0.77 -5.23 -16.38
C ALA A 66 1.84 -5.53 -15.32
N ARG A 67 2.98 -4.82 -15.34
CA ARG A 67 4.04 -4.96 -14.33
C ARG A 67 3.53 -4.58 -12.94
N SER A 68 2.83 -3.45 -12.81
CA SER A 68 2.23 -3.00 -11.54
C SER A 68 1.23 -4.01 -10.99
N LEU A 69 0.42 -4.64 -11.85
CA LEU A 69 -0.51 -5.71 -11.45
C LEU A 69 0.21 -6.96 -10.96
N ILE A 70 1.29 -7.38 -11.63
CA ILE A 70 2.10 -8.53 -11.20
C ILE A 70 2.71 -8.27 -9.81
N ILE A 71 3.27 -7.08 -9.60
CA ILE A 71 3.82 -6.66 -8.30
C ILE A 71 2.73 -6.71 -7.23
N GLY A 72 1.58 -6.08 -7.48
CA GLY A 72 0.46 -6.05 -6.55
C GLY A 72 -0.10 -7.44 -6.21
N ALA A 73 -0.21 -8.31 -7.20
CA ALA A 73 -0.71 -9.67 -7.01
C ALA A 73 0.24 -10.51 -6.14
N LEU A 74 1.55 -10.46 -6.40
CA LEU A 74 2.55 -11.24 -5.67
C LEU A 74 2.66 -10.83 -4.20
N ILE A 75 2.57 -9.53 -3.90
CA ILE A 75 2.69 -9.04 -2.52
C ILE A 75 1.38 -9.13 -1.72
N SER A 76 0.24 -9.34 -2.39
CA SER A 76 -1.08 -9.36 -1.75
C SER A 76 -1.19 -10.39 -0.60
N ILE A 77 -0.73 -11.63 -0.83
CA ILE A 77 -0.81 -12.71 0.17
C ILE A 77 0.17 -12.49 1.32
N PRO A 78 1.48 -12.24 1.09
CA PRO A 78 2.41 -11.93 2.18
C PRO A 78 1.94 -10.75 3.04
N ASN A 79 1.46 -9.67 2.41
CA ASN A 79 0.92 -8.50 3.10
C ASN A 79 -0.29 -8.86 3.98
N TYR A 80 -1.24 -9.60 3.43
CA TYR A 80 -2.41 -10.06 4.19
C TYR A 80 -2.01 -10.92 5.40
N ARG A 81 -1.10 -11.88 5.21
CA ARG A 81 -0.58 -12.75 6.27
C ARG A 81 0.15 -11.96 7.35
N TRP A 82 0.89 -10.92 6.97
CA TRP A 82 1.57 -10.05 7.92
C TRP A 82 0.59 -9.29 8.83
N PHE A 83 -0.48 -8.72 8.27
CA PHE A 83 -1.50 -8.04 9.06
C PHE A 83 -2.27 -9.00 10.00
N LEU A 84 -2.49 -10.25 9.61
CA LEU A 84 -3.02 -11.27 10.51
C LEU A 84 -2.05 -11.57 11.65
N PHE A 85 -0.77 -11.80 11.33
CA PHE A 85 0.27 -12.02 12.32
C PHE A 85 0.35 -10.89 13.35
N LEU A 86 0.40 -9.62 12.92
CA LEU A 86 0.35 -8.48 13.85
C LEU A 86 -0.98 -8.35 14.60
N GLY A 87 -2.08 -8.83 14.01
CA GLY A 87 -3.38 -8.90 14.67
C GLY A 87 -3.38 -9.86 15.85
N ASP A 88 -2.83 -11.05 15.64
CA ASP A 88 -2.89 -12.18 16.58
C ASP A 88 -1.74 -12.14 17.61
N CYS A 89 -0.60 -11.56 17.25
CA CYS A 89 0.54 -11.39 18.14
C CYS A 89 0.54 -10.01 18.84
N PHE A 90 1.33 -9.89 19.92
CA PHE A 90 1.55 -8.64 20.67
C PHE A 90 0.26 -8.03 21.27
N ASN A 91 -0.68 -8.89 21.70
CA ASN A 91 -1.91 -8.51 22.38
C ASN A 91 -1.71 -8.52 23.91
N TYR A 92 -1.27 -7.38 24.46
CA TYR A 92 -1.05 -7.18 25.89
C TYR A 92 -2.29 -6.61 26.58
N ARG A 93 -2.29 -6.63 27.91
CA ARG A 93 -3.35 -6.01 28.73
C ARG A 93 -3.48 -4.50 28.49
N SER A 94 -2.38 -3.81 28.21
CA SER A 94 -2.39 -2.41 27.81
C SER A 94 -2.60 -2.26 26.30
N ARG A 95 -3.63 -1.51 25.91
CA ARG A 95 -3.92 -1.22 24.49
C ARG A 95 -2.84 -0.37 23.84
N ILE A 96 -2.30 0.60 24.58
CA ILE A 96 -1.22 1.47 24.09
C ILE A 96 0.04 0.66 23.85
N LEU A 97 0.40 -0.23 24.78
CA LEU A 97 1.56 -1.10 24.62
C LEU A 97 1.39 -2.04 23.42
N SER A 98 0.22 -2.68 23.30
CA SER A 98 -0.09 -3.55 22.16
C SER A 98 0.03 -2.83 20.83
N LEU A 99 -0.54 -1.63 20.73
CA LEU A 99 -0.49 -0.84 19.51
C LEU A 99 0.94 -0.35 19.21
N GLY A 100 1.64 0.16 20.22
CA GLY A 100 3.02 0.61 20.10
C GLY A 100 3.95 -0.50 19.61
N THR A 101 3.87 -1.69 20.22
CA THR A 101 4.67 -2.85 19.79
C THR A 101 4.34 -3.25 18.36
N LYS A 102 3.07 -3.30 17.97
CA LYS A 102 2.67 -3.64 16.58
C LYS A 102 3.23 -2.64 15.57
N ILE A 103 3.19 -1.34 15.88
CA ILE A 103 3.77 -0.29 15.03
C ILE A 103 5.29 -0.48 14.91
N VAL A 104 5.99 -0.66 16.04
CA VAL A 104 7.45 -0.83 16.04
C VAL A 104 7.88 -2.07 15.26
N VAL A 105 7.22 -3.21 15.49
CA VAL A 105 7.49 -4.47 14.75
C VAL A 105 7.19 -4.30 13.26
N ASN A 106 6.09 -3.62 12.90
CA ASN A 106 5.77 -3.33 11.51
C ASN A 106 6.88 -2.51 10.84
N GLN A 107 7.33 -1.43 11.50
CA GLN A 107 8.35 -0.55 10.95
C GLN A 107 9.70 -1.23 10.84
N ILE A 108 10.13 -2.02 11.82
CA ILE A 108 11.48 -2.61 11.81
C ILE A 108 11.57 -3.86 10.94
N CYS A 109 10.49 -4.65 10.85
CA CYS A 109 10.53 -5.92 10.13
C CYS A 109 9.91 -5.83 8.74
N PHE A 110 8.66 -5.35 8.64
CA PHE A 110 7.92 -5.44 7.40
C PHE A 110 8.25 -4.34 6.42
N THR A 111 8.26 -3.08 6.87
CA THR A 111 8.54 -1.93 6.00
C THR A 111 9.85 -2.06 5.20
N PRO A 112 11.01 -2.45 5.77
CA PRO A 112 12.23 -2.59 4.99
C PRO A 112 12.19 -3.77 4.00
N VAL A 113 11.57 -4.89 4.38
CA VAL A 113 11.40 -6.06 3.50
C VAL A 113 10.46 -5.72 2.35
N PHE A 114 9.34 -5.07 2.64
CA PHE A 114 8.38 -4.60 1.66
C PHE A 114 9.00 -3.59 0.69
N ASN A 115 9.74 -2.60 1.20
CA ASN A 115 10.41 -1.61 0.35
C ASN A 115 11.46 -2.26 -0.55
N THR A 116 12.24 -3.21 -0.02
CA THR A 116 13.23 -3.97 -0.81
C THR A 116 12.55 -4.74 -1.93
N TYR A 117 11.45 -5.44 -1.63
CA TYR A 117 10.63 -6.12 -2.61
C TYR A 117 10.07 -5.15 -3.65
N PHE A 118 9.49 -4.03 -3.21
CA PHE A 118 8.81 -3.06 -4.07
C PHE A 118 9.78 -2.44 -5.07
N PHE A 119 10.88 -1.84 -4.60
CA PHE A 119 11.87 -1.22 -5.49
C PHE A 119 12.64 -2.26 -6.31
N GLY A 120 12.94 -3.43 -5.71
CA GLY A 120 13.62 -4.51 -6.40
C GLY A 120 12.80 -5.05 -7.57
N MET A 121 11.51 -5.33 -7.36
CA MET A 121 10.62 -5.86 -8.39
C MET A 121 10.33 -4.83 -9.48
N HIS A 122 10.15 -3.55 -9.13
CA HIS A 122 10.00 -2.48 -10.12
C HIS A 122 11.24 -2.37 -11.03
N SER A 123 12.46 -2.46 -10.47
CA SER A 123 13.70 -2.44 -11.25
C SER A 123 13.86 -3.70 -12.11
N LEU A 124 13.60 -4.88 -11.54
CA LEU A 124 13.69 -6.16 -12.23
C LEU A 124 12.76 -6.20 -13.44
N LEU A 125 11.49 -5.84 -13.27
CA LEU A 125 10.50 -5.85 -14.34
C LEU A 125 10.74 -4.75 -15.37
N SER A 126 11.52 -3.72 -15.04
CA SER A 126 11.95 -2.69 -15.98
C SER A 126 13.14 -3.12 -16.84
N GLY A 127 13.73 -4.30 -16.58
CA GLY A 127 14.87 -4.84 -17.32
C GLY A 127 16.23 -4.38 -16.79
N ALA A 128 16.30 -3.84 -15.57
CA ALA A 128 17.56 -3.44 -14.96
C ALA A 128 18.44 -4.66 -14.65
N THR A 129 19.75 -4.46 -14.71
CA THR A 129 20.75 -5.46 -14.32
C THR A 129 20.74 -5.69 -12.81
N TRP A 130 21.31 -6.81 -12.35
CA TRP A 130 21.39 -7.10 -10.91
C TRP A 130 22.15 -6.03 -10.12
N GLY A 131 23.23 -5.48 -10.70
CA GLY A 131 24.00 -4.39 -10.06
C GLY A 131 23.15 -3.14 -9.82
N GLU A 132 22.43 -2.70 -10.84
CA GLU A 132 21.53 -1.53 -10.76
C GLU A 132 20.36 -1.77 -9.79
N ILE A 133 19.81 -2.99 -9.75
CA ILE A 133 18.76 -3.36 -8.80
C ILE A 133 19.28 -3.21 -7.36
N VAL A 134 20.43 -3.80 -7.06
CA VAL A 134 21.03 -3.77 -5.71
C VAL A 134 21.39 -2.34 -5.31
N GLU A 135 21.98 -1.58 -6.21
CA GLU A 135 22.34 -0.18 -5.97
C GLU A 135 21.10 0.68 -5.69
N ARG A 136 20.06 0.57 -6.52
CA ARG A 136 18.80 1.29 -6.29
C ARG A 136 18.18 0.89 -4.96
N VAL A 137 18.12 -0.39 -4.63
CA VAL A 137 17.58 -0.86 -3.34
C VAL A 137 18.38 -0.27 -2.18
N ARG A 138 19.72 -0.32 -2.23
CA ARG A 138 20.59 0.22 -1.18
C ARG A 138 20.39 1.71 -0.95
N HIS A 139 20.21 2.48 -2.02
CA HIS A 139 20.03 3.91 -1.91
C HIS A 139 18.60 4.29 -1.49
N THR A 140 17.59 3.65 -2.08
CA THR A 140 16.19 4.10 -1.96
C THR A 140 15.48 3.54 -0.72
N VAL A 141 15.82 2.31 -0.29
CA VAL A 141 15.14 1.68 0.85
C VAL A 141 15.32 2.44 2.16
N PRO A 142 16.53 2.88 2.56
CA PRO A 142 16.71 3.63 3.81
C PRO A 142 15.94 4.95 3.84
N ILE A 143 15.98 5.69 2.71
CA ILE A 143 15.25 6.96 2.55
C ILE A 143 13.75 6.73 2.63
N SER A 144 13.24 5.74 1.89
CA SER A 144 11.82 5.40 1.89
C SER A 144 11.35 4.91 3.26
N TRP A 145 12.17 4.12 3.97
CA TRP A 145 11.87 3.64 5.32
C TRP A 145 11.78 4.80 6.31
N TRP A 146 12.75 5.73 6.29
CA TRP A 146 12.73 6.91 7.15
C TRP A 146 11.51 7.79 6.91
N ASN A 147 11.17 8.04 5.64
CA ASN A 147 9.96 8.78 5.30
C ASN A 147 8.70 8.01 5.72
N SER A 148 8.71 6.68 5.61
CA SER A 148 7.60 5.84 6.03
C SER A 148 7.30 5.97 7.52
N CYS A 149 8.32 6.17 8.37
CA CYS A 149 8.14 6.43 9.80
C CYS A 149 7.37 7.72 10.13
N LYS A 150 7.22 8.65 9.18
CA LYS A 150 6.45 9.89 9.39
C LYS A 150 4.94 9.68 9.24
N LEU A 151 4.52 8.75 8.39
CA LEU A 151 3.11 8.54 8.04
C LEU A 151 2.55 7.22 8.59
N TRP A 152 3.27 6.11 8.38
CA TRP A 152 2.74 4.78 8.62
C TRP A 152 2.44 4.44 10.08
N PRO A 153 3.12 4.99 11.10
CA PRO A 153 2.69 4.82 12.49
C PRO A 153 1.26 5.29 12.74
N ALA A 154 0.89 6.47 12.23
CA ALA A 154 -0.46 7.01 12.36
C ALA A 154 -1.49 6.17 11.60
N VAL A 155 -1.15 5.76 10.37
CA VAL A 155 -2.00 4.87 9.54
C VAL A 155 -2.24 3.53 10.23
N THR A 156 -1.19 2.94 10.81
CA THR A 156 -1.25 1.67 11.53
C THR A 156 -2.08 1.81 12.80
N ALA A 157 -1.86 2.86 13.58
CA ALA A 157 -2.66 3.19 14.75
C ALA A 157 -4.16 3.30 14.40
N PHE A 158 -4.48 4.05 13.35
CA PHE A 158 -5.84 4.21 12.87
C PHE A 158 -6.45 2.88 12.40
N SER A 159 -5.71 2.11 11.60
CA SER A 159 -6.14 0.80 11.08
C SER A 159 -6.49 -0.19 12.18
N PHE A 160 -5.64 -0.32 13.21
CA PHE A 160 -5.88 -1.23 14.32
C PHE A 160 -6.97 -0.74 15.29
N THR A 161 -7.20 0.57 15.37
CA THR A 161 -8.21 1.16 16.27
C THR A 161 -9.61 1.17 15.65
N PHE A 162 -9.74 1.53 14.38
CA PHE A 162 -11.04 1.82 13.76
C PHE A 162 -11.44 0.86 12.63
N ILE A 163 -10.47 0.21 11.98
CA ILE A 163 -10.75 -0.62 10.80
C ILE A 163 -10.92 -2.09 11.21
N PRO A 164 -12.04 -2.76 10.83
CA PRO A 164 -12.20 -4.18 11.11
C PRO A 164 -11.14 -5.01 10.38
N PRO A 165 -10.67 -6.13 10.96
CA PRO A 165 -9.55 -6.92 10.41
C PRO A 165 -9.68 -7.28 8.92
N SER A 166 -10.90 -7.57 8.45
CA SER A 166 -11.18 -7.92 7.06
C SER A 166 -10.90 -6.79 6.05
N PHE A 167 -10.90 -5.53 6.48
CA PHE A 167 -10.73 -4.36 5.62
C PHE A 167 -9.35 -3.70 5.75
N ARG A 168 -8.53 -4.08 6.74
CA ARG A 168 -7.24 -3.42 7.02
C ARG A 168 -6.28 -3.43 5.84
N SER A 169 -6.23 -4.53 5.09
CA SER A 169 -5.38 -4.67 3.90
C SER A 169 -5.81 -3.73 2.76
N ILE A 170 -7.12 -3.60 2.51
CA ILE A 170 -7.65 -2.65 1.52
C ILE A 170 -7.36 -1.22 1.96
N PHE A 171 -7.66 -0.89 3.22
CA PHE A 171 -7.40 0.44 3.76
C PHE A 171 -5.91 0.82 3.60
N ALA A 172 -4.99 -0.07 3.99
CA ALA A 172 -3.57 0.14 3.80
C ALA A 172 -3.21 0.31 2.32
N GLY A 173 -3.81 -0.47 1.41
CA GLY A 173 -3.61 -0.35 -0.03
C GLY A 173 -4.08 1.01 -0.59
N CYS A 174 -5.23 1.52 -0.15
CA CYS A 174 -5.71 2.85 -0.56
C CYS A 174 -4.77 3.96 -0.10
N VAL A 175 -4.28 3.90 1.15
CA VAL A 175 -3.28 4.85 1.66
C VAL A 175 -1.96 4.74 0.89
N ALA A 176 -1.56 3.53 0.51
CA ALA A 176 -0.34 3.30 -0.27
C ALA A 176 -0.40 3.95 -1.65
N ILE A 177 -1.57 4.01 -2.31
CA ILE A 177 -1.72 4.75 -3.58
C ILE A 177 -1.38 6.23 -3.36
N GLY A 178 -2.01 6.86 -2.36
CA GLY A 178 -1.77 8.28 -2.05
C GLY A 178 -0.31 8.55 -1.66
N TRP A 179 0.29 7.64 -0.88
CA TRP A 179 1.72 7.68 -0.55
C TRP A 179 2.61 7.65 -1.79
N GLN A 180 2.31 6.77 -2.75
CA GLN A 180 3.09 6.65 -3.97
C GLN A 180 3.02 7.92 -4.82
N THR A 181 1.83 8.52 -4.95
CA THR A 181 1.65 9.81 -5.63
C THR A 181 2.45 10.91 -4.94
N TRP A 182 2.39 10.98 -3.60
CA TRP A 182 3.12 11.99 -2.83
C TRP A 182 4.64 11.87 -2.99
N LEU A 183 5.19 10.65 -2.93
CA LEU A 183 6.62 10.42 -3.18
C LEU A 183 7.03 10.86 -4.58
N THR A 184 6.21 10.56 -5.60
CA THR A 184 6.47 11.02 -6.96
C THR A 184 6.51 12.54 -7.05
N LEU A 185 5.57 13.25 -6.43
CA LEU A 185 5.52 14.71 -6.45
C LEU A 185 6.72 15.36 -5.74
N ILE A 186 7.18 14.78 -4.62
CA ILE A 186 8.36 15.31 -3.92
C ILE A 186 9.63 15.08 -4.73
N ASN A 187 9.80 13.88 -5.30
CA ASN A 187 10.97 13.58 -6.12
C ASN A 187 11.02 14.48 -7.37
N GLN A 188 9.86 14.77 -7.98
CA GLN A 188 9.76 15.71 -9.10
C GLN A 188 10.18 17.12 -8.68
N ARG A 189 9.62 17.63 -7.57
CA ARG A 189 9.98 18.98 -7.06
C ARG A 189 11.48 19.08 -6.76
N ALA A 190 12.07 18.06 -6.13
CA ALA A 190 13.50 18.04 -5.84
C ALA A 190 14.34 18.14 -7.14
N ALA A 191 13.99 17.34 -8.16
CA ALA A 191 14.66 17.39 -9.46
C ALA A 191 14.50 18.73 -10.19
N ASP A 192 13.35 19.40 -10.04
CA ASP A 192 13.11 20.72 -10.63
C ASP A 192 13.92 21.82 -9.92
N PHE A 193 14.06 21.74 -8.59
CA PHE A 193 14.94 22.64 -7.83
C PHE A 193 16.41 22.48 -8.23
N GLU A 194 16.91 21.25 -8.35
CA GLU A 194 18.29 20.98 -8.80
C GLU A 194 18.54 21.56 -10.20
N LYS A 195 17.59 21.42 -11.13
CA LYS A 195 17.69 22.02 -12.47
C LYS A 195 17.71 23.54 -12.43
N ALA A 196 16.94 24.17 -11.54
CA ALA A 196 16.91 25.62 -11.40
C ALA A 196 18.17 26.20 -10.74
N GLU A 197 18.85 25.43 -9.88
CA GLU A 197 20.14 25.82 -9.28
C GLU A 197 21.32 25.68 -10.24
N HIS A 198 21.20 24.78 -11.23
CA HIS A 198 22.22 24.54 -12.26
C HIS A 198 21.97 25.27 -13.60
N ALA A 199 20.92 26.10 -13.69
CA ALA A 199 20.59 26.93 -14.86
C ALA A 199 20.98 28.39 -14.64
#